data_AF-A0A2R6BZN8-F1
#
_entry.id   AF-A0A2R6BZN8-F1
#
_cell.length_a   1.000
_cell.length_b   1.000
_cell.length_c   1.000
_cell.angle_alpha   90.00
_cell.angle_beta   90.00
_cell.angle_gamma   90.00
#
_symmetry.space_group_name_H-M   'P 1'
#
loop_
_entity.id
_entity.type
_entity.pdbx_description
1 polymer ?
#
loop_
_entity_poly.entity_id
_entity_poly.type
_entity_poly.pdbx_seq_one_letter_code
_entity_poly.pdbx_strand_id
1 'polypeptide(L)'
;MKEKVSFKNWFKTKTKLAKEHEHIKDFRRDLFFKLGALLAQEYDLLVLEDLDVQGLIQSGTKKRRLRLHDSSFSELRRILEWEFRKRGKLVLPVPAYSTSRECFQCGEINRNLTLEDRVFLCPRCGFA
;
A
#
# COMPACT_ATOMS: atom_id res chain seq x y z
N MET A 1 10.19 -37.42 18.55
CA MET A 1 11.56 -36.94 18.83
C MET A 1 11.63 -35.46 18.45
N LYS A 2 11.68 -34.51 19.40
CA LYS A 2 11.91 -33.09 19.06
C LYS A 2 13.42 -32.89 18.89
N GLU A 3 13.88 -32.65 17.67
CA GLU A 3 15.29 -32.29 17.44
C GLU A 3 15.64 -31.03 18.25
N LYS A 4 16.69 -31.12 19.07
CA LYS A 4 17.22 -29.95 19.80
C LYS A 4 17.90 -29.04 18.79
N VAL A 5 17.26 -27.93 18.43
CA VAL A 5 17.88 -26.87 17.63
C VAL A 5 19.08 -26.34 18.41
N SER A 6 20.29 -26.53 17.86
CA SER A 6 21.51 -25.98 18.44
C SER A 6 21.45 -24.46 18.46
N PHE A 7 21.76 -23.85 19.61
CA PHE A 7 21.78 -22.40 19.82
C PHE A 7 22.62 -21.68 18.74
N LYS A 8 23.78 -22.25 18.37
CA LYS A 8 24.64 -21.71 17.31
C LYS A 8 23.93 -21.69 15.94
N ASN A 9 23.15 -22.72 15.62
CA ASN A 9 22.40 -22.80 14.37
C ASN A 9 21.23 -21.80 14.37
N TRP A 10 20.56 -21.63 15.50
CA TRP A 10 19.50 -20.62 15.65
C TRP A 10 20.00 -19.19 15.41
N PHE A 11 21.15 -18.80 15.99
CA PHE A 11 21.75 -17.47 15.78
C PHE A 11 22.10 -17.21 14.31
N LYS A 12 22.68 -18.21 13.64
CA LYS A 12 22.99 -18.12 12.20
C LYS A 12 21.72 -17.88 11.38
N THR A 13 20.67 -18.67 11.60
CA THR A 13 19.39 -18.52 10.89
C THR A 13 18.72 -17.18 11.19
N LYS A 14 18.71 -16.74 12.45
CA LYS A 14 18.17 -15.42 12.84
C LYS A 14 18.88 -14.28 12.13
N THR A 15 20.21 -14.33 12.07
CA THR A 15 21.02 -13.31 11.40
C THR A 15 20.76 -13.29 9.89
N LYS A 16 20.66 -14.47 9.26
CA LYS A 16 20.31 -14.57 7.84
C LYS A 16 18.93 -13.98 7.57
N LEU A 17 17.93 -14.35 8.38
CA LEU A 17 16.56 -13.83 8.27
C LEU A 17 16.52 -12.29 8.39
N ALA A 18 17.26 -11.72 9.34
CA ALA A 18 17.35 -10.27 9.51
C ALA A 18 17.92 -9.58 8.25
N LYS A 19 18.97 -10.14 7.65
CA LYS A 19 19.56 -9.62 6.40
C LYS A 19 18.59 -9.65 5.23
N GLU A 20 17.82 -10.73 5.07
CA GLU A 20 16.80 -10.80 4.02
C GLU A 20 15.69 -9.75 4.24
N HIS A 21 15.25 -9.56 5.48
CA HIS A 21 14.27 -8.51 5.79
C HIS A 21 14.80 -7.10 5.51
N GLU A 22 16.07 -6.84 5.85
CA GLU A 22 16.75 -5.58 5.52
C GLU A 22 16.82 -5.38 4.01
N HIS A 23 17.23 -6.40 3.25
CA HIS A 23 17.29 -6.34 1.79
C HIS A 23 15.93 -6.04 1.16
N ILE A 24 14.85 -6.72 1.59
CA ILE A 24 13.49 -6.48 1.10
C ILE A 24 13.04 -5.04 1.42
N LYS A 25 13.34 -4.57 2.64
CA LYS A 25 13.01 -3.20 3.06
C LYS A 25 13.72 -2.17 2.19
N ASP A 26 15.02 -2.34 1.95
CA ASP A 26 15.82 -1.42 1.14
C ASP A 26 15.39 -1.43 -0.32
N PHE A 27 15.11 -2.61 -0.88
CA PHE A 27 14.55 -2.75 -2.22
C PHE A 27 13.21 -2.02 -2.37
N ARG A 28 12.30 -2.19 -1.40
CA ARG A 28 11.01 -1.49 -1.40
C ARG A 28 11.19 0.02 -1.31
N ARG A 29 12.09 0.48 -0.45
CA ARG A 29 12.40 1.90 -0.28
C ARG A 29 12.97 2.52 -1.55
N ASP A 30 13.90 1.83 -2.21
CA ASP A 30 14.44 2.23 -3.51
C ASP A 30 13.34 2.32 -4.58
N LEU A 31 12.46 1.32 -4.66
CA LEU A 31 11.30 1.35 -5.55
C LEU A 31 10.40 2.58 -5.30
N PHE A 32 10.12 2.89 -4.04
CA PHE A 32 9.28 4.04 -3.67
C PHE A 32 9.93 5.38 -4.05
N PHE A 33 11.24 5.53 -3.85
CA PHE A 33 11.96 6.74 -4.27
C PHE A 33 11.98 6.88 -5.79
N LYS A 34 12.23 5.80 -6.53
CA LYS A 34 12.16 5.80 -8.00
C LYS A 34 10.78 6.18 -8.50
N LEU A 35 9.73 5.58 -7.94
CA LEU A 35 8.35 5.92 -8.27
C LEU A 35 8.04 7.39 -7.97
N GLY A 36 8.40 7.87 -6.79
CA GLY A 36 8.17 9.27 -6.40
C GLY A 36 8.91 10.26 -7.28
N ALA A 37 10.16 9.95 -7.65
CA ALA A 37 10.93 10.77 -8.57
C ALA A 37 10.29 10.84 -9.97
N LEU A 38 9.82 9.70 -10.50
CA LEU A 38 9.12 9.62 -11.79
C LEU A 38 7.82 10.43 -11.76
N LEU A 39 6.97 10.21 -10.75
CA LEU A 39 5.71 10.95 -10.63
C LEU A 39 5.93 12.46 -10.44
N ALA A 40 6.92 12.84 -9.64
CA ALA A 40 7.22 14.25 -9.39
C ALA A 40 7.94 14.92 -10.57
N GLN A 41 8.44 14.18 -11.56
CA GLN A 41 8.91 14.74 -12.82
C GLN A 41 7.73 15.13 -13.70
N GLU A 42 6.77 14.22 -13.87
CA GLU A 42 5.66 14.36 -14.81
C GLU A 42 4.50 15.23 -14.30
N TYR A 43 4.19 15.18 -12.99
CA TYR A 43 2.97 15.80 -12.44
C TYR A 43 3.30 16.88 -11.41
N ASP A 44 2.52 17.96 -11.38
CA ASP A 44 2.68 19.06 -10.40
C ASP A 44 1.84 18.86 -9.13
N LEU A 45 0.79 18.02 -9.23
CA LEU A 45 -0.11 17.69 -8.14
C LEU A 45 -0.29 16.17 -8.05
N LEU A 46 -0.12 15.64 -6.85
CA LEU A 46 -0.43 14.27 -6.51
C LEU A 46 -1.60 14.22 -5.53
N VAL A 47 -2.70 13.58 -5.94
CA VAL A 47 -3.85 13.32 -5.06
C VAL A 47 -3.77 11.88 -4.57
N LEU A 48 -3.87 11.67 -3.25
CA LEU A 48 -3.80 10.34 -2.63
C LEU A 48 -4.93 10.17 -1.64
N GLU A 49 -5.44 8.95 -1.51
CA GLU A 49 -6.38 8.61 -0.44
C GLU A 49 -5.68 8.60 0.92
N ASP A 50 -6.27 9.28 1.90
CA ASP A 50 -5.89 9.20 3.30
C ASP A 50 -6.53 7.98 3.95
N LEU A 51 -5.93 6.81 3.68
CA LEU A 51 -6.40 5.53 4.21
C LEU A 51 -6.05 5.37 5.69
N ASP A 52 -7.03 4.98 6.50
CA ASP A 52 -6.78 4.45 7.85
C ASP A 52 -6.20 3.03 7.77
N VAL A 53 -4.91 2.96 7.42
CA VAL A 53 -4.19 1.69 7.28
C VAL A 53 -4.23 0.87 8.57
N GLN A 54 -4.21 1.53 9.74
CA GLN A 54 -4.28 0.86 11.03
C GLN A 54 -5.65 0.19 11.23
N GLY A 55 -6.74 0.92 10.97
CA GLY A 55 -8.09 0.36 10.98
C GLY A 55 -8.26 -0.79 9.98
N LEU A 56 -7.70 -0.66 8.78
CA LEU A 56 -7.71 -1.73 7.77
C LEU A 56 -6.96 -3.00 8.22
N ILE A 57 -5.86 -2.83 8.96
CA ILE A 57 -5.12 -3.95 9.56
C ILE A 57 -5.96 -4.56 10.68
N GLN A 58 -6.49 -3.76 11.61
CA GLN A 58 -7.20 -4.27 12.78
C GLN A 58 -8.49 -5.03 12.41
N SER A 59 -9.25 -4.51 11.44
CA SER A 59 -10.49 -5.13 10.94
C SER A 59 -10.26 -6.26 9.91
N GLY A 60 -9.02 -6.43 9.44
CA GLY A 60 -8.69 -7.34 8.35
C GLY A 60 -8.50 -8.79 8.78
N THR A 61 -8.78 -9.72 7.87
CA THR A 61 -8.40 -11.14 8.02
C THR A 61 -6.87 -11.29 8.10
N LYS A 62 -6.38 -12.42 8.63
CA LYS A 62 -4.93 -12.69 8.73
C LYS A 62 -4.19 -12.50 7.40
N LYS A 63 -4.77 -12.99 6.29
CA LYS A 63 -4.20 -12.83 4.94
C LYS A 63 -4.15 -11.35 4.52
N ARG A 64 -5.22 -10.58 4.77
CA ARG A 64 -5.26 -9.15 4.46
C ARG A 64 -4.24 -8.37 5.25
N ARG A 65 -4.11 -8.64 6.56
CA ARG A 65 -3.10 -7.98 7.42
C ARG A 65 -1.69 -8.19 6.92
N LEU A 66 -1.33 -9.43 6.58
CA LEU A 66 0.01 -9.74 6.06
C LEU A 66 0.31 -8.95 4.78
N ARG A 67 -0.66 -8.83 3.86
CA ARG A 67 -0.51 -8.03 2.65
C ARG A 67 -0.36 -6.54 2.96
N LEU A 68 -1.19 -5.99 3.86
CA LEU A 68 -1.11 -4.58 4.24
C LEU A 68 0.22 -4.21 4.92
N HIS A 69 0.75 -5.09 5.76
CA HIS A 69 2.07 -4.91 6.36
C HIS A 69 3.18 -4.92 5.30
N ASP A 70 3.06 -5.75 4.28
CA ASP A 70 4.03 -5.81 3.19
C ASP A 70 3.96 -4.57 2.28
N SER A 71 2.76 -4.05 2.01
CA SER A 71 2.55 -2.89 1.14
C SER A 71 3.16 -1.58 1.66
N SER A 72 3.39 -1.43 2.97
CA SER A 72 4.11 -0.29 3.57
C SER A 72 3.56 1.10 3.16
N PHE A 73 2.23 1.25 3.07
CA PHE A 73 1.57 2.47 2.58
C PHE A 73 2.02 3.76 3.27
N SER A 74 2.24 3.73 4.58
CA SER A 74 2.72 4.91 5.33
C SER A 74 4.10 5.37 4.87
N GLU A 75 5.00 4.43 4.55
CA GLU A 75 6.34 4.77 4.05
C GLU A 75 6.28 5.28 2.62
N LEU A 76 5.47 4.63 1.76
CA LEU A 76 5.23 5.09 0.40
C LEU A 76 4.73 6.54 0.38
N ARG A 77 3.66 6.85 1.14
CA ARG A 77 3.12 8.22 1.22
C ARG A 77 4.18 9.22 1.66
N ARG A 78 4.95 8.90 2.70
CA ARG A 78 6.03 9.78 3.19
C ARG A 78 7.08 10.08 2.11
N ILE A 79 7.45 9.08 1.33
CA ILE A 79 8.44 9.24 0.25
C ILE A 79 7.86 10.06 -0.90
N LEU A 80 6.61 9.79 -1.32
CA LEU A 80 5.94 10.57 -2.36
C LEU A 80 5.81 12.05 -1.95
N GLU A 81 5.36 12.30 -0.72
CA GLU A 81 5.31 13.65 -0.16
C GLU A 81 6.67 14.34 -0.16
N TRP A 82 7.75 13.62 0.17
CA TRP A 82 9.10 14.17 0.15
C TRP A 82 9.57 14.51 -1.26
N GLU A 83 9.40 13.61 -2.23
CA GLU A 83 9.82 13.80 -3.63
C GLU A 83 9.10 15.00 -4.29
N PHE A 84 7.79 15.14 -4.05
CA PHE A 84 7.01 16.26 -4.57
C PHE A 84 7.40 17.58 -3.89
N ARG A 85 7.45 17.62 -2.54
CA ARG A 85 7.82 18.84 -1.81
C ARG A 85 9.23 19.32 -2.14
N LYS A 86 10.19 18.40 -2.33
CA LYS A 86 11.56 18.72 -2.75
C LYS A 86 11.61 19.49 -4.08
N ARG A 87 10.63 19.31 -4.96
CA ARG A 87 10.53 19.99 -6.27
C ARG A 87 9.55 21.17 -6.26
N GLY A 88 9.07 21.58 -5.08
CA GLY A 88 8.08 22.67 -4.96
C GLY A 88 6.67 22.27 -5.45
N LYS A 89 6.38 20.97 -5.52
CA LYS A 89 5.11 20.42 -6.02
C LYS A 89 4.16 20.04 -4.88
N LEU A 90 2.88 19.87 -5.23
CA LEU A 90 1.82 19.68 -4.25
C LEU A 90 1.45 18.20 -4.08
N VAL A 91 1.15 17.83 -2.83
CA VAL A 91 0.52 16.55 -2.49
C VAL A 91 -0.71 16.82 -1.66
N LEU A 92 -1.85 16.31 -2.12
CA LEU A 92 -3.15 16.50 -1.51
C LEU A 92 -3.72 15.15 -1.04
N PRO A 93 -3.64 14.83 0.26
CA PRO A 93 -4.38 13.71 0.82
C PRO A 93 -5.88 14.04 0.85
N VAL A 94 -6.72 13.13 0.38
CA VAL A 94 -8.19 13.25 0.38
C VAL A 94 -8.84 12.11 1.15
N PRO A 95 -10.00 12.33 1.80
CA PRO A 95 -10.71 11.24 2.47
C PRO A 95 -11.07 10.11 1.49
N ALA A 96 -10.93 8.86 1.95
CA ALA A 96 -11.32 7.67 1.19
C ALA A 96 -12.86 7.51 1.15
N TYR A 97 -13.57 8.40 0.47
CA TYR A 97 -15.03 8.47 0.45
C TYR A 97 -15.65 7.45 -0.53
N SER A 98 -15.58 6.16 -0.22
CA SER A 98 -16.12 5.08 -1.08
C SER A 98 -15.70 5.16 -2.56
N THR A 99 -14.57 5.80 -2.83
CA THR A 99 -13.98 6.06 -4.15
C THR A 99 -13.80 4.80 -4.99
N SER A 100 -13.63 3.65 -4.33
CA SER A 100 -13.53 2.33 -4.97
C SER A 100 -14.88 1.67 -5.29
N ARG A 101 -16.00 2.24 -4.85
CA ARG A 101 -17.36 1.72 -5.02
C ARG A 101 -18.31 2.69 -5.70
N GLU A 102 -17.99 3.98 -5.69
CA GLU A 102 -18.79 5.02 -6.33
C GLU A 102 -18.50 5.08 -7.82
N CYS A 103 -19.56 5.04 -8.63
CA CYS A 103 -19.44 5.22 -10.07
C CYS A 103 -19.14 6.68 -10.40
N PHE A 104 -17.96 6.97 -10.96
CA PHE A 104 -17.60 8.33 -11.36
C PHE A 104 -18.58 8.96 -12.38
N GLN A 105 -19.30 8.14 -13.17
CA GLN A 105 -20.23 8.63 -14.20
C GLN A 105 -21.60 9.03 -13.63
N CYS A 106 -22.12 8.30 -12.63
CA CYS A 106 -23.50 8.51 -12.17
C CYS A 106 -23.67 8.66 -10.66
N GLY A 107 -22.59 8.57 -9.88
CA GLY A 107 -22.58 8.70 -8.41
C GLY A 107 -23.16 7.50 -7.65
N GLU A 108 -23.56 6.42 -8.33
CA GLU A 108 -24.11 5.24 -7.66
C GLU A 108 -23.02 4.51 -6.88
N ILE A 109 -23.27 4.23 -5.59
CA ILE A 109 -22.36 3.44 -4.76
C ILE A 109 -22.73 1.97 -4.88
N ASN A 110 -21.89 1.19 -5.55
CA ASN A 110 -22.07 -0.26 -5.63
C ASN A 110 -21.82 -0.90 -4.26
N ARG A 111 -22.91 -1.18 -3.53
CA ARG A 111 -22.83 -1.76 -2.19
C ARG A 111 -22.44 -3.25 -2.19
N ASN A 112 -22.61 -3.93 -3.32
CA ASN A 112 -22.35 -5.36 -3.45
C ASN A 112 -20.93 -5.66 -3.94
N LEU A 113 -20.12 -4.64 -4.24
CA LEU A 113 -18.74 -4.80 -4.66
C LEU A 113 -17.89 -5.43 -3.55
N THR A 114 -17.16 -6.48 -3.90
CA THR A 114 -16.25 -7.24 -3.04
C THR A 114 -14.80 -7.09 -3.49
N LEU A 115 -13.85 -7.58 -2.69
CA LEU A 115 -12.43 -7.58 -3.06
C LEU A 115 -12.07 -8.65 -4.11
N GLU A 116 -13.00 -9.56 -4.42
CA GLU A 116 -12.84 -10.57 -5.47
C GLU A 116 -13.17 -10.00 -6.85
N ASP A 117 -14.03 -8.98 -6.90
CA ASP A 117 -14.36 -8.26 -8.11
C ASP A 117 -13.13 -7.50 -8.63
N ARG A 118 -12.73 -7.81 -9.86
CA ARG A 118 -11.54 -7.20 -10.52
C ARG A 118 -11.91 -6.14 -11.54
N VAL A 119 -13.16 -6.11 -11.96
CA VAL A 119 -13.71 -5.13 -12.88
C VAL A 119 -14.89 -4.48 -12.17
N PHE A 120 -14.91 -3.17 -12.14
CA PHE A 120 -16.02 -2.42 -11.59
C PHE A 120 -17.16 -2.43 -12.61
N LEU A 121 -18.36 -2.82 -12.19
CA LEU A 121 -19.58 -2.70 -12.99
C LEU A 121 -20.60 -1.89 -12.21
N CYS A 122 -21.02 -0.76 -12.77
CA CYS A 122 -22.03 0.07 -12.12
C CYS A 122 -23.43 -0.56 -12.26
N PRO A 123 -24.12 -0.87 -11.15
CA PRO A 123 -25.44 -1.50 -11.20
C PRO A 123 -26.54 -0.58 -11.77
N ARG A 124 -26.31 0.74 -11.77
CA ARG A 124 -27.27 1.74 -12.26
C ARG A 124 -27.10 2.10 -13.74
N CYS A 125 -25.92 2.53 -14.16
CA CYS A 125 -25.68 3.00 -15.54
C CYS A 125 -24.93 2.02 -16.44
N GLY A 126 -24.46 0.88 -15.91
CA GLY A 126 -23.73 -0.13 -16.70
C GLY A 126 -22.28 0.24 -17.06
N PHE A 127 -21.73 1.33 -16.50
CA PHE A 127 -20.32 1.69 -16.69
C PHE A 127 -19.39 0.54 -16.23
N ALA A 128 -18.38 0.24 -17.05
CA ALA A 128 -17.37 -0.81 -16.88
C ALA A 128 -15.96 -0.28 -17.15
#